data_AF-A0A7S4SQC9-F1
#
_entry.id   AF-A0A7S4SQC9-F1
#
_cell.length_a   1.000
_cell.length_b   1.000
_cell.length_c   1.000
_cell.angle_alpha   90.00
_cell.angle_beta   90.00
_cell.angle_gamma   90.00
#
_symmetry.space_group_name_H-M   'P 1'
#
loop_
_entity.id
_entity.type
_entity.pdbx_description
1 polymer ?
#
loop_
_entity_poly.entity_id
_entity_poly.type
_entity_poly.pdbx_seq_one_letter_code
_entity_poly.pdbx_strand_id
1 'polypeptide(L)'
;DLADVKAGEEEEEEDFGAPAGWASDSEHDSTACTPLALGDGRAEDAASVPPGPEMRGSDVEEELSGGEDARKFASEAAEEPRPAGSGRAAGRLHLRGMTSFEVRGTTFHRAGISLRRLEITTRADKDLAVILDYHVALTAVRQRVLVSGAQGSSFEGRLRAAIGEVLREYGLTDAIMGLRYKVSFRHECVGRTLATPNTADLGAALETWGHIDSTLRTVQGTNQFTFFQRSPEEIWAEWGQLRGLYASAAAAAGRDGAQLAAKLDALEGAAHARLEGLLALWNRNQMAREERRQHAAQRLQRRHQLLERRRMAREDHLAHCRESSFGKAEKRSLRAERRLRRLLVAWAEHERRQTRQARLEQAKSARRCRDERRAQAQAERRRRARLRAERRERWRWLRRADLTTEEMLGG
;
A
#
# COMPACT_ATOMS: atom_id res chain seq x y z
N ASP A 1 62.83 24.87 -40.88
CA ASP A 1 61.67 25.05 -39.99
C ASP A 1 60.52 24.19 -40.46
N LEU A 2 60.40 23.07 -39.74
CA LEU A 2 59.44 21.96 -39.85
C LEU A 2 58.11 22.44 -39.23
N ALA A 3 56.93 22.31 -39.84
CA ALA A 3 56.15 21.13 -40.21
C ALA A 3 54.79 21.20 -39.49
N ASP A 4 53.74 20.97 -40.28
CA ASP A 4 52.33 20.83 -39.91
C ASP A 4 52.08 19.92 -38.69
N VAL A 5 51.20 20.36 -37.79
CA VAL A 5 50.45 19.44 -36.90
C VAL A 5 48.99 19.88 -36.88
N LYS A 6 48.17 19.05 -37.53
CA LYS A 6 46.70 19.00 -37.44
C LYS A 6 46.28 18.64 -36.01
N ALA A 7 45.36 19.39 -35.44
CA ALA A 7 44.54 18.92 -34.32
C ALA A 7 43.28 18.28 -34.91
N GLY A 8 43.15 16.97 -34.73
CA GLY A 8 41.91 16.24 -34.94
C GLY A 8 41.06 16.33 -33.67
N GLU A 9 39.80 16.70 -33.83
CA GLU A 9 38.76 16.53 -32.82
C GLU A 9 38.26 15.10 -32.93
N GLU A 10 38.49 14.31 -31.88
CA GLU A 10 37.95 12.96 -31.71
C GLU A 10 36.54 13.10 -31.12
N GLU A 11 35.54 12.64 -31.88
CA GLU A 11 34.18 12.41 -31.39
C GLU A 11 34.17 11.13 -30.55
N GLU A 12 33.94 11.25 -29.24
CA GLU A 12 33.65 10.11 -28.36
C GLU A 12 32.20 9.66 -28.59
N GLU A 13 32.08 8.51 -29.26
CA GLU A 13 30.86 7.74 -29.47
C GLU A 13 30.57 6.92 -28.19
N GLU A 14 29.74 7.45 -27.29
CA GLU A 14 29.27 6.71 -26.11
C GLU A 14 28.16 5.70 -26.50
N ASP A 15 28.59 4.47 -26.74
CA ASP A 15 27.80 3.26 -26.93
C ASP A 15 27.17 2.80 -25.60
N PHE A 16 25.93 3.22 -25.33
CA PHE A 16 25.13 2.68 -24.22
C PHE A 16 24.54 1.32 -24.60
N GLY A 17 25.32 0.27 -24.32
CA GLY A 17 24.88 -1.13 -24.40
C GLY A 17 23.65 -1.41 -23.52
N ALA A 18 22.60 -1.92 -24.16
CA ALA A 18 21.41 -2.45 -23.51
C ALA A 18 21.72 -3.77 -22.77
N PRO A 19 21.26 -3.98 -21.51
CA PRO A 19 21.46 -5.23 -20.82
C PRO A 19 20.54 -6.34 -21.33
N ALA A 20 21.16 -7.50 -21.53
CA ALA A 20 20.62 -8.73 -22.05
C ALA A 20 19.39 -9.26 -21.29
N GLY A 21 18.54 -9.92 -22.06
CA GLY A 21 17.25 -10.46 -21.65
C GLY A 21 17.35 -11.51 -20.55
N TRP A 22 16.43 -11.38 -19.60
CA TRP A 22 16.08 -12.43 -18.67
C TRP A 22 15.11 -13.39 -19.36
N ALA A 23 15.61 -14.58 -19.68
CA ALA A 23 14.81 -15.72 -20.05
C ALA A 23 13.84 -16.04 -18.90
N SER A 24 12.55 -15.99 -19.16
CA SER A 24 11.52 -16.55 -18.28
C SER A 24 11.31 -18.00 -18.67
N ASP A 25 11.98 -18.90 -17.95
CA ASP A 25 11.60 -20.31 -17.88
C ASP A 25 10.37 -20.41 -16.95
N SER A 26 9.21 -20.62 -17.56
CA SER A 26 7.99 -21.03 -16.89
C SER A 26 7.92 -22.55 -16.87
N GLU A 27 8.59 -23.18 -15.91
CA GLU A 27 8.36 -24.59 -15.59
C GLU A 27 7.33 -24.70 -14.47
N HIS A 28 6.34 -25.54 -14.75
CA HIS A 28 5.33 -26.02 -13.83
C HIS A 28 5.97 -26.63 -12.58
N ASP A 29 5.48 -26.25 -11.41
CA ASP A 29 5.44 -27.22 -10.32
C ASP A 29 4.13 -27.16 -9.54
N SER A 30 3.44 -28.29 -9.61
CA SER A 30 2.20 -28.60 -8.89
C SER A 30 2.59 -29.26 -7.59
N THR A 31 2.39 -28.58 -6.46
CA THR A 31 2.42 -29.27 -5.15
C THR A 31 1.34 -28.75 -4.21
N ALA A 32 0.35 -29.62 -4.03
CA ALA A 32 -0.36 -29.94 -2.79
C ALA A 32 -0.89 -28.77 -1.93
N CYS A 33 -2.18 -28.46 -2.15
CA CYS A 33 -3.03 -27.86 -1.11
C CYS A 33 -3.19 -28.84 0.06
N THR A 34 -2.69 -28.46 1.23
CA THR A 34 -3.04 -29.09 2.52
C THR A 34 -4.02 -28.17 3.25
N PRO A 35 -5.24 -28.63 3.62
CA PRO A 35 -6.18 -27.78 4.34
C PRO A 35 -5.89 -27.84 5.85
N LEU A 36 -5.45 -26.73 6.42
CA LEU A 36 -5.23 -26.59 7.86
C LEU A 36 -6.42 -25.89 8.52
N ALA A 37 -7.20 -26.75 9.17
CA ALA A 37 -8.07 -26.58 10.32
C ALA A 37 -8.42 -25.16 10.82
N LEU A 38 -9.74 -24.97 10.87
CA LEU A 38 -10.50 -24.10 11.76
C LEU A 38 -9.89 -24.00 13.18
N GLY A 39 -9.60 -22.78 13.60
CA GLY A 39 -9.36 -22.42 14.99
C GLY A 39 -10.32 -21.31 15.39
N ASP A 40 -11.43 -21.70 16.02
CA ASP A 40 -12.29 -20.82 16.80
C ASP A 40 -11.50 -20.20 17.96
N GLY A 41 -11.48 -18.87 18.03
CA GLY A 41 -10.70 -18.12 19.01
C GLY A 41 -11.30 -16.75 19.29
N ARG A 42 -12.33 -16.75 20.14
CA ARG A 42 -13.08 -15.62 20.71
C ARG A 42 -12.19 -14.77 21.64
N ALA A 43 -12.17 -13.45 21.44
CA ALA A 43 -11.84 -12.40 22.42
C ALA A 43 -12.28 -11.05 21.80
N GLU A 44 -13.52 -10.59 22.00
CA GLU A 44 -13.89 -9.65 23.08
C GLU A 44 -12.73 -8.73 23.51
N ASP A 45 -12.63 -7.57 22.86
CA ASP A 45 -12.08 -6.36 23.48
C ASP A 45 -12.78 -5.14 22.86
N ALA A 46 -13.87 -4.75 23.51
CA ALA A 46 -14.57 -3.50 23.29
C ALA A 46 -13.72 -2.37 23.91
N ALA A 47 -12.83 -1.80 23.12
CA ALA A 47 -12.11 -0.58 23.49
C ALA A 47 -13.06 0.61 23.42
N SER A 48 -13.48 1.06 24.60
CA SER A 48 -14.19 2.28 24.91
C SER A 48 -13.61 3.49 24.17
N VAL A 49 -14.38 4.04 23.22
CA VAL A 49 -14.11 5.33 22.57
C VAL A 49 -14.41 6.45 23.58
N PRO A 50 -13.47 7.36 23.89
CA PRO A 50 -13.79 8.52 24.73
C PRO A 50 -14.66 9.51 23.94
N PRO A 51 -15.67 10.14 24.58
CA PRO A 51 -16.45 11.20 23.95
C PRO A 51 -15.57 12.40 23.67
N GLY A 52 -15.60 12.89 22.42
CA GLY A 52 -14.91 14.10 22.00
C GLY A 52 -15.52 15.34 22.67
N PRO A 53 -14.72 16.42 22.86
CA PRO A 53 -15.19 17.62 23.53
C PRO A 53 -16.18 18.38 22.65
N GLU A 54 -17.32 18.72 23.25
CA GLU A 54 -18.31 19.68 22.76
C GLU A 54 -17.64 21.03 22.55
N MET A 55 -17.41 21.40 21.28
CA MET A 55 -17.07 22.77 20.91
C MET A 55 -18.36 23.59 20.95
N ARG A 56 -18.55 24.22 22.10
CA ARG A 56 -19.53 25.26 22.41
C ARG A 56 -19.40 26.38 21.38
N GLY A 57 -20.51 26.71 20.73
CA GLY A 57 -20.63 27.85 19.83
C GLY A 57 -20.28 29.14 20.55
N SER A 58 -19.38 29.90 19.93
CA SER A 58 -19.23 31.32 20.19
C SER A 58 -20.04 32.06 19.15
N ASP A 59 -21.17 32.58 19.60
CA ASP A 59 -21.92 33.65 18.95
C ASP A 59 -20.97 34.83 18.69
N VAL A 60 -20.81 35.18 17.42
CA VAL A 60 -20.29 36.48 17.01
C VAL A 60 -21.40 37.10 16.17
N GLU A 61 -22.24 37.86 16.85
CA GLU A 61 -23.04 38.92 16.23
C GLU A 61 -22.04 39.98 15.73
N GLU A 62 -21.86 40.07 14.42
CA GLU A 62 -21.25 41.23 13.79
C GLU A 62 -22.31 41.91 12.94
N GLU A 63 -22.92 42.93 13.56
CA GLU A 63 -23.68 43.97 12.90
C GLU A 63 -22.80 44.64 11.84
N LEU A 64 -23.15 44.49 10.57
CA LEU A 64 -22.78 45.48 9.56
C LEU A 64 -24.03 45.97 8.85
N SER A 65 -24.51 47.08 9.41
CA SER A 65 -25.43 48.04 8.82
C SER A 65 -24.83 48.66 7.56
N GLY A 66 -25.69 49.04 6.63
CA GLY A 66 -25.45 50.21 5.77
C GLY A 66 -25.22 49.90 4.30
N GLY A 67 -26.23 50.18 3.48
CA GLY A 67 -26.08 50.22 2.03
C GLY A 67 -27.38 50.25 1.23
N GLU A 68 -28.39 50.98 1.70
CA GLU A 68 -29.47 51.44 0.83
C GLU A 68 -28.93 52.56 -0.10
N ASP A 69 -29.60 52.74 -1.23
CA ASP A 69 -29.46 53.81 -2.22
C ASP A 69 -28.39 53.67 -3.34
N ALA A 70 -28.80 53.03 -4.44
CA ALA A 70 -28.62 53.64 -5.76
C ALA A 70 -29.65 53.12 -6.79
N ARG A 71 -30.76 53.87 -6.88
CA ARG A 71 -31.37 54.43 -8.11
C ARG A 71 -31.38 53.54 -9.36
N LYS A 72 -32.58 53.10 -9.77
CA LYS A 72 -33.42 53.81 -10.78
C LYS A 72 -32.64 54.13 -12.06
N PHE A 73 -32.77 53.27 -13.06
CA PHE A 73 -33.08 53.69 -14.44
C PHE A 73 -33.90 52.59 -15.11
N ALA A 74 -35.21 52.76 -15.04
CA ALA A 74 -36.14 52.15 -15.96
C ALA A 74 -36.10 52.99 -17.25
N SER A 75 -35.76 52.36 -18.38
CA SER A 75 -36.11 52.88 -19.70
C SER A 75 -37.26 52.04 -20.25
N GLU A 76 -38.42 52.61 -19.98
CA GLU A 76 -39.73 52.45 -20.59
C GLU A 76 -39.62 52.44 -22.12
N ALA A 77 -39.80 51.27 -22.73
CA ALA A 77 -40.16 51.12 -24.13
C ALA A 77 -41.54 50.46 -24.15
N ALA A 78 -42.54 51.24 -24.55
CA ALA A 78 -43.93 50.85 -24.65
C ALA A 78 -44.10 49.70 -25.67
N GLU A 79 -44.28 48.48 -25.16
CA GLU A 79 -44.93 47.40 -25.91
C GLU A 79 -46.41 47.36 -25.53
N GLU A 80 -47.25 47.44 -26.56
CA GLU A 80 -48.70 47.37 -26.48
C GLU A 80 -49.17 46.11 -25.73
N PRO A 81 -50.24 46.20 -24.90
CA PRO A 81 -50.78 45.06 -24.17
C PRO A 81 -51.42 44.06 -25.14
N ARG A 82 -50.67 43.01 -25.49
CA ARG A 82 -51.24 41.82 -26.12
C ARG A 82 -52.29 41.20 -25.19
N PRO A 83 -53.45 40.79 -25.73
CA PRO A 83 -54.53 40.25 -24.91
C PRO A 83 -54.04 39.03 -24.14
N ALA A 84 -54.28 39.04 -22.83
CA ALA A 84 -54.05 37.94 -21.92
C ALA A 84 -55.00 36.78 -22.27
N GLY A 85 -54.68 36.07 -23.35
CA GLY A 85 -55.23 34.76 -23.61
C GLY A 85 -54.73 33.84 -22.52
N SER A 86 -55.63 33.42 -21.63
CA SER A 86 -55.44 32.36 -20.66
C SER A 86 -55.20 31.03 -21.40
N GLY A 87 -54.05 30.92 -22.06
CA GLY A 87 -53.57 29.68 -22.65
C GLY A 87 -53.30 28.73 -21.51
N ARG A 88 -54.25 27.83 -21.22
CA ARG A 88 -54.01 26.61 -20.47
C ARG A 88 -52.70 26.03 -21.00
N ALA A 89 -51.65 26.04 -20.18
CA ALA A 89 -50.39 25.43 -20.54
C ALA A 89 -50.69 23.97 -20.87
N ALA A 90 -50.76 23.65 -22.15
CA ALA A 90 -51.06 22.31 -22.64
C ALA A 90 -50.02 21.37 -22.03
N GLY A 91 -50.46 20.58 -21.04
CA GLY A 91 -49.58 19.73 -20.26
C GLY A 91 -48.92 18.71 -21.18
N ARG A 92 -47.59 18.77 -21.30
CA ARG A 92 -46.83 17.73 -22.01
C ARG A 92 -46.84 16.46 -21.17
N LEU A 93 -47.77 15.56 -21.44
CA LEU A 93 -47.73 14.20 -20.91
C LEU A 93 -46.53 13.46 -21.54
N HIS A 94 -45.51 13.19 -20.74
CA HIS A 94 -44.37 12.36 -21.12
C HIS A 94 -44.63 10.92 -20.68
N LEU A 95 -45.10 10.08 -21.60
CA LEU A 95 -44.94 8.65 -21.48
C LEU A 95 -43.50 8.32 -21.87
N ARG A 96 -42.82 7.44 -21.13
CA ARG A 96 -41.38 7.21 -21.26
C ARG A 96 -41.01 6.78 -22.70
N GLY A 97 -40.47 7.71 -23.48
CA GLY A 97 -40.11 7.49 -24.89
C GLY A 97 -41.19 7.83 -25.92
N MET A 98 -42.27 8.50 -25.52
CA MET A 98 -43.27 9.09 -26.40
C MET A 98 -43.55 10.53 -25.99
N THR A 99 -43.66 11.41 -26.97
CA THR A 99 -43.98 12.82 -26.77
C THR A 99 -45.20 13.20 -27.58
N SER A 100 -46.13 13.91 -26.94
CA SER A 100 -47.31 14.46 -27.60
C SER A 100 -47.22 15.98 -27.56
N PHE A 101 -47.53 16.64 -28.66
CA PHE A 101 -47.55 18.09 -28.76
C PHE A 101 -48.66 18.55 -29.70
N GLU A 102 -49.20 19.73 -29.42
CA GLU A 102 -50.30 20.30 -30.20
C GLU A 102 -49.78 21.37 -31.16
N VAL A 103 -50.15 21.25 -32.43
CA VAL A 103 -49.85 22.25 -33.46
C VAL A 103 -51.16 22.66 -34.09
N ARG A 104 -51.56 23.93 -33.85
CA ARG A 104 -52.79 24.53 -34.41
C ARG A 104 -54.05 23.67 -34.13
N GLY A 105 -54.27 23.27 -32.88
CA GLY A 105 -55.45 22.46 -32.52
C GLY A 105 -55.35 20.97 -32.82
N THR A 106 -54.29 20.53 -33.51
CA THR A 106 -54.09 19.12 -33.84
C THR A 106 -53.00 18.52 -32.96
N THR A 107 -53.30 17.41 -32.28
CA THR A 107 -52.30 16.65 -31.52
C THR A 107 -51.47 15.78 -32.46
N PHE A 108 -50.16 15.89 -32.31
CA PHE A 108 -49.17 15.03 -32.95
C PHE A 108 -48.43 14.24 -31.89
N HIS A 109 -48.11 13.00 -32.22
CA HIS A 109 -47.37 12.07 -31.37
C HIS A 109 -46.05 11.73 -32.04
N ARG A 110 -45.01 11.49 -31.25
CA ARG A 110 -43.68 11.09 -31.71
C ARG A 110 -43.07 10.11 -30.74
N ALA A 111 -42.52 9.02 -31.26
CA ALA A 111 -41.77 8.05 -30.48
C ALA A 111 -40.28 8.40 -30.50
N GLY A 112 -39.58 8.09 -29.42
CA GLY A 112 -38.15 8.26 -29.32
C GLY A 112 -37.52 7.40 -28.25
N ILE A 113 -36.27 7.01 -28.47
CA ILE A 113 -35.44 6.31 -27.50
C ILE A 113 -34.10 7.02 -27.36
N SER A 114 -33.50 6.89 -26.19
CA SER A 114 -32.14 7.37 -25.93
C SER A 114 -31.24 6.18 -25.65
N LEU A 115 -30.14 6.09 -26.40
CA LEU A 115 -29.07 5.11 -26.26
C LEU A 115 -27.79 5.87 -25.95
N ARG A 116 -27.40 5.89 -24.67
CA ARG A 116 -26.31 6.75 -24.16
C ARG A 116 -26.61 8.22 -24.46
N ARG A 117 -25.84 8.83 -25.36
CA ARG A 117 -25.97 10.21 -25.82
C ARG A 117 -26.69 10.35 -27.15
N LEU A 118 -26.92 9.26 -27.86
CA LEU A 118 -27.64 9.25 -29.12
C LEU A 118 -29.14 9.12 -28.85
N GLU A 119 -29.93 10.06 -29.38
CA GLU A 119 -31.38 10.01 -29.36
C GLU A 119 -31.88 9.67 -30.76
N ILE A 120 -32.70 8.63 -30.84
CA ILE A 120 -33.35 8.16 -32.05
C ILE A 120 -34.82 8.50 -31.92
N THR A 121 -35.38 9.13 -32.95
CA THR A 121 -36.74 9.63 -32.90
C THR A 121 -37.43 9.42 -34.24
N THR A 122 -38.75 9.26 -34.22
CA THR A 122 -39.55 9.06 -35.43
C THR A 122 -40.03 10.38 -36.00
N ARG A 123 -40.67 10.32 -37.17
CA ARG A 123 -41.58 11.38 -37.62
C ARG A 123 -42.74 11.54 -36.63
N ALA A 124 -43.35 12.72 -36.64
CA ALA A 124 -44.56 12.97 -35.87
C ALA A 124 -45.79 12.58 -36.69
N ASP A 125 -46.75 11.90 -36.06
CA ASP A 125 -47.98 11.44 -36.70
C ASP A 125 -49.19 11.80 -35.82
N LYS A 126 -50.37 11.93 -36.43
CA LYS A 126 -51.62 12.18 -35.70
C LYS A 126 -52.18 10.88 -35.13
N ASP A 127 -51.90 9.76 -35.79
CA ASP A 127 -52.36 8.46 -35.36
C ASP A 127 -51.46 7.92 -34.24
N LEU A 128 -52.03 7.81 -33.04
CA LEU A 128 -51.34 7.25 -31.89
C LEU A 128 -51.01 5.77 -32.08
N ALA A 129 -51.83 5.00 -32.80
CA ALA A 129 -51.59 3.58 -33.04
C ALA A 129 -50.30 3.38 -33.85
N VAL A 130 -50.13 4.15 -34.92
CA VAL A 130 -48.91 4.14 -35.74
C VAL A 130 -47.67 4.49 -34.92
N ILE A 131 -47.76 5.49 -34.04
CA ILE A 131 -46.63 5.88 -33.19
C ILE A 131 -46.34 4.82 -32.11
N LEU A 132 -47.35 4.10 -31.62
CA LEU A 132 -47.17 2.98 -30.70
C LEU A 132 -46.40 1.85 -31.39
N ASP A 133 -46.75 1.48 -32.62
CA ASP A 133 -46.02 0.48 -33.40
C ASP A 133 -44.55 0.89 -33.61
N TYR A 134 -44.33 2.16 -33.95
CA TYR A 134 -42.98 2.68 -34.07
C TYR A 134 -42.21 2.67 -32.74
N HIS A 135 -42.89 2.94 -31.62
CA HIS A 135 -42.27 2.88 -30.29
C HIS A 135 -41.88 1.43 -29.94
N VAL A 136 -42.74 0.45 -30.22
CA VAL A 136 -42.44 -0.97 -30.03
C VAL A 136 -41.18 -1.34 -30.81
N ALA A 137 -41.10 -0.98 -32.09
CA ALA A 137 -39.90 -1.22 -32.91
C ALA A 137 -38.64 -0.55 -32.30
N LEU A 138 -38.72 0.71 -31.89
CA LEU A 138 -37.57 1.39 -31.25
C LEU A 138 -37.17 0.71 -29.92
N THR A 139 -38.12 0.26 -29.10
CA THR A 139 -37.80 -0.46 -27.88
C THR A 139 -37.11 -1.81 -28.14
N ALA A 140 -37.50 -2.52 -29.21
CA ALA A 140 -36.83 -3.73 -29.65
C ALA A 140 -35.39 -3.45 -30.11
N VAL A 141 -35.15 -2.37 -30.88
CA VAL A 141 -33.79 -1.91 -31.24
C VAL A 141 -32.96 -1.69 -29.98
N ARG A 142 -33.49 -0.96 -29.01
CA ARG A 142 -32.80 -0.70 -27.73
C ARG A 142 -32.45 -1.99 -26.99
N GLN A 143 -33.38 -2.92 -26.90
CA GLN A 143 -33.16 -4.20 -26.22
C GLN A 143 -32.04 -4.99 -26.90
N ARG A 144 -32.04 -5.11 -28.24
CA ARG A 144 -30.98 -5.82 -28.98
C ARG A 144 -29.61 -5.19 -28.78
N VAL A 145 -29.51 -3.87 -28.83
CA VAL A 145 -28.24 -3.16 -28.61
C VAL A 145 -27.68 -3.43 -27.20
N LEU A 146 -28.54 -3.54 -26.19
CA LEU A 146 -28.15 -3.84 -24.81
C LEU A 146 -27.76 -5.31 -24.63
N VAL A 147 -28.52 -6.25 -25.21
CA VAL A 147 -28.27 -7.70 -25.09
C VAL A 147 -27.00 -8.12 -25.84
N SER A 148 -26.76 -7.58 -27.04
CA SER A 148 -25.58 -7.91 -27.85
C SER A 148 -24.26 -7.34 -27.28
N GLY A 149 -24.31 -6.58 -26.18
CA GLY A 149 -23.14 -5.94 -25.56
C GLY A 149 -22.01 -6.88 -25.12
N ALA A 150 -22.29 -8.17 -24.94
CA ALA A 150 -21.31 -9.16 -24.48
C ALA A 150 -20.31 -9.62 -25.57
N GLN A 151 -20.60 -9.37 -26.86
CA GLN A 151 -19.92 -10.04 -27.98
C GLN A 151 -18.71 -9.27 -28.56
N GLY A 152 -18.10 -8.34 -27.82
CA GLY A 152 -16.89 -7.63 -28.27
C GLY A 152 -17.04 -6.68 -29.47
N SER A 153 -18.24 -6.59 -30.07
CA SER A 153 -18.54 -5.68 -31.18
C SER A 153 -18.45 -4.21 -30.75
N SER A 154 -18.25 -3.29 -31.70
CA SER A 154 -18.38 -1.85 -31.41
C SER A 154 -19.85 -1.48 -31.19
N PHE A 155 -20.12 -0.43 -30.40
CA PHE A 155 -21.49 0.05 -30.18
C PHE A 155 -22.18 0.43 -31.50
N GLU A 156 -21.44 1.07 -32.41
CA GLU A 156 -21.97 1.48 -33.71
C GLU A 156 -22.38 0.30 -34.57
N GLY A 157 -21.54 -0.76 -34.62
CA GLY A 157 -21.84 -1.98 -35.35
C GLY A 157 -23.11 -2.66 -34.82
N ARG A 158 -23.24 -2.75 -33.48
CA ARG A 158 -24.45 -3.28 -32.84
C ARG A 158 -25.69 -2.45 -33.16
N LEU A 159 -25.58 -1.13 -33.15
CA LEU A 159 -26.72 -0.27 -33.43
C LEU A 159 -27.18 -0.41 -34.88
N ARG A 160 -26.25 -0.37 -35.84
CA ARG A 160 -26.55 -0.53 -37.27
C ARG A 160 -27.23 -1.88 -37.53
N ALA A 161 -26.68 -2.96 -36.97
CA ALA A 161 -27.27 -4.30 -37.09
C ALA A 161 -28.67 -4.38 -36.47
N ALA A 162 -28.84 -3.89 -35.23
CA ALA A 162 -30.12 -3.94 -34.53
C ALA A 162 -31.21 -3.15 -35.25
N ILE A 163 -30.90 -1.96 -35.78
CA ILE A 163 -31.86 -1.17 -36.58
C ILE A 163 -32.27 -1.96 -37.83
N GLY A 164 -31.31 -2.44 -38.62
CA GLY A 164 -31.60 -3.17 -39.86
C GLY A 164 -32.43 -4.44 -39.64
N GLU A 165 -32.11 -5.21 -38.59
CA GLU A 165 -32.84 -6.44 -38.27
C GLU A 165 -34.27 -6.17 -37.79
N VAL A 166 -34.46 -5.20 -36.89
CA VAL A 166 -35.78 -4.88 -36.33
C VAL A 166 -36.68 -4.26 -37.39
N LEU A 167 -36.17 -3.35 -38.22
CA LEU A 167 -36.98 -2.76 -39.28
C LEU A 167 -37.46 -3.82 -40.28
N ARG A 168 -36.59 -4.79 -40.63
CA ARG A 168 -36.96 -5.91 -41.49
C ARG A 168 -38.04 -6.81 -40.86
N GLU A 169 -37.93 -7.10 -39.56
CA GLU A 169 -38.89 -7.94 -38.84
C GLU A 169 -40.30 -7.30 -38.77
N TYR A 170 -40.36 -5.99 -38.56
CA TYR A 170 -41.63 -5.25 -38.48
C TYR A 170 -42.14 -4.79 -39.86
N GLY A 171 -41.45 -5.11 -40.95
CA GLY A 171 -41.81 -4.67 -42.29
C GLY A 171 -41.75 -3.14 -42.48
N LEU A 172 -40.86 -2.48 -41.73
CA LEU A 172 -40.69 -1.03 -41.74
C LEU A 172 -39.42 -0.63 -42.50
N THR A 173 -39.36 0.62 -42.94
CA THR A 173 -38.15 1.24 -43.50
C THR A 173 -37.83 2.54 -42.78
N ASP A 174 -36.56 2.95 -42.81
CA ASP A 174 -36.08 4.22 -42.23
C ASP A 174 -36.91 5.42 -42.72
N ALA A 175 -37.24 5.41 -44.02
CA ALA A 175 -38.03 6.47 -44.66
C ALA A 175 -39.48 6.48 -44.20
N ILE A 176 -40.10 5.30 -44.02
CA ILE A 176 -41.49 5.19 -43.54
C ILE A 176 -41.58 5.72 -42.10
N MET A 177 -40.70 5.26 -41.21
CA MET A 177 -40.66 5.75 -39.83
C MET A 177 -40.21 7.21 -39.72
N GLY A 178 -39.53 7.72 -40.76
CA GLY A 178 -38.90 9.04 -40.77
C GLY A 178 -37.91 9.19 -39.63
N LEU A 179 -37.01 8.20 -39.48
CA LEU A 179 -36.03 8.20 -38.39
C LEU A 179 -35.14 9.44 -38.45
N ARG A 180 -34.95 10.04 -37.28
CA ARG A 180 -34.10 11.20 -37.05
C ARG A 180 -33.21 10.93 -35.84
N TYR A 181 -31.95 11.28 -36.02
CA TYR A 181 -30.89 11.07 -35.06
C TYR A 181 -30.38 12.42 -34.57
N LYS A 182 -30.15 12.54 -33.26
CA LYS A 182 -29.41 13.67 -32.68
C LYS A 182 -28.56 13.18 -31.53
N VAL A 183 -27.45 13.85 -31.30
CA VAL A 183 -26.56 13.56 -30.18
C VAL A 183 -26.76 14.63 -29.12
N SER A 184 -27.11 14.20 -27.92
CA SER A 184 -27.31 15.06 -26.76
C SER A 184 -26.22 14.83 -25.73
N PHE A 185 -25.66 15.90 -25.21
CA PHE A 185 -24.62 15.84 -24.19
C PHE A 185 -24.78 17.01 -23.21
N ARG A 186 -24.30 16.82 -22.00
CA ARG A 186 -24.29 17.85 -20.96
C ARG A 186 -22.83 18.14 -20.63
N HIS A 187 -22.49 19.41 -20.50
CA HIS A 187 -21.16 19.86 -20.10
C HIS A 187 -21.27 20.91 -18.99
N GLU A 188 -20.27 20.96 -18.11
CA GLU A 188 -20.24 21.84 -16.95
C GLU A 188 -20.19 23.31 -17.34
N CYS A 189 -19.41 23.67 -18.36
CA CYS A 189 -19.25 25.05 -18.85
C CYS A 189 -20.54 25.69 -19.37
N VAL A 190 -21.56 24.90 -19.70
CA VAL A 190 -22.84 25.40 -20.26
C VAL A 190 -23.98 25.18 -19.26
N GLY A 191 -23.80 24.29 -18.27
CA GLY A 191 -24.80 23.96 -17.25
C GLY A 191 -26.07 23.26 -17.74
N ARG A 192 -26.34 23.25 -19.06
CA ARG A 192 -27.51 22.66 -19.72
C ARG A 192 -27.14 21.57 -20.74
N THR A 193 -28.11 20.75 -21.10
CA THR A 193 -27.96 19.74 -22.16
C THR A 193 -27.96 20.44 -23.52
N LEU A 194 -26.91 20.21 -24.29
CA LEU A 194 -26.83 20.57 -25.70
C LEU A 194 -27.26 19.37 -26.55
N ALA A 195 -27.84 19.67 -27.71
CA ALA A 195 -28.24 18.65 -28.67
C ALA A 195 -27.89 19.11 -30.08
N THR A 196 -27.24 18.23 -30.85
CA THR A 196 -26.95 18.47 -32.26
C THR A 196 -28.25 18.59 -33.05
N PRO A 197 -28.23 19.25 -34.23
CA PRO A 197 -29.39 19.22 -35.11
C PRO A 197 -29.78 17.80 -35.48
N ASN A 198 -31.07 17.59 -35.74
CA ASN A 198 -31.55 16.29 -36.20
C ASN A 198 -31.01 16.00 -37.60
N THR A 199 -30.36 14.85 -37.78
CA THR A 199 -29.98 14.32 -39.10
C THR A 199 -30.81 13.08 -39.43
N ALA A 200 -31.07 12.84 -40.72
CA ALA A 200 -31.65 11.57 -41.18
C ALA A 200 -30.57 10.51 -41.47
N ASP A 201 -29.30 10.93 -41.59
CA ASP A 201 -28.20 10.03 -41.85
C ASP A 201 -27.67 9.44 -40.53
N LEU A 202 -27.84 8.12 -40.37
CA LEU A 202 -27.33 7.36 -39.24
C LEU A 202 -25.79 7.36 -39.21
N GLY A 203 -25.13 7.36 -40.36
CA GLY A 203 -23.66 7.39 -40.48
C GLY A 203 -23.08 8.64 -39.85
N ALA A 204 -23.50 9.82 -40.33
CA ALA A 204 -23.09 11.11 -39.78
C ALA A 204 -23.43 11.27 -38.29
N ALA A 205 -24.59 10.75 -37.85
CA ALA A 205 -24.98 10.78 -36.43
C ALA A 205 -24.05 9.93 -35.55
N LEU A 206 -23.66 8.74 -36.02
CA LEU A 206 -22.76 7.83 -35.33
C LEU A 206 -21.33 8.37 -35.28
N GLU A 207 -20.85 8.99 -36.35
CA GLU A 207 -19.55 9.66 -36.39
C GLU A 207 -19.51 10.82 -35.39
N THR A 208 -20.52 11.70 -35.43
CA THR A 208 -20.65 12.81 -34.47
C THR A 208 -20.74 12.29 -33.03
N TRP A 209 -21.50 11.20 -32.82
CA TRP A 209 -21.59 10.54 -31.52
C TRP A 209 -20.23 9.98 -31.08
N GLY A 210 -19.49 9.33 -31.97
CA GLY A 210 -18.18 8.75 -31.69
C GLY A 210 -17.18 9.81 -31.22
N HIS A 211 -17.11 10.95 -31.92
CA HIS A 211 -16.27 12.08 -31.52
C HIS A 211 -16.67 12.65 -30.16
N ILE A 212 -17.97 12.92 -29.94
CA ILE A 212 -18.47 13.44 -28.67
C ILE A 212 -18.24 12.43 -27.52
N ASP A 213 -18.46 11.14 -27.78
CA ASP A 213 -18.24 10.07 -26.81
C ASP A 213 -16.76 9.94 -26.46
N SER A 214 -15.85 10.01 -27.44
CA SER A 214 -14.41 9.96 -27.20
C SER A 214 -13.90 11.14 -26.37
N THR A 215 -14.39 12.35 -26.62
CA THR A 215 -13.96 13.56 -25.89
C THR A 215 -14.43 13.51 -24.43
N LEU A 216 -15.66 13.06 -24.19
CA LEU A 216 -16.27 12.99 -22.86
C LEU A 216 -15.98 11.68 -22.11
N ARG A 217 -15.24 10.73 -22.70
CA ARG A 217 -15.01 9.38 -22.15
C ARG A 217 -14.10 9.36 -20.94
N THR A 218 -13.32 10.42 -20.75
CA THR A 218 -12.45 10.62 -19.60
C THR A 218 -13.23 10.58 -18.29
N VAL A 219 -14.55 10.80 -18.33
CA VAL A 219 -15.40 10.88 -17.15
C VAL A 219 -16.62 9.99 -17.24
N GLN A 220 -16.51 8.81 -16.65
CA GLN A 220 -17.67 7.95 -16.42
C GLN A 220 -18.46 8.43 -15.21
N GLY A 221 -19.50 9.22 -15.47
CA GLY A 221 -20.52 9.56 -14.47
C GLY A 221 -20.91 11.04 -14.49
N THR A 222 -22.21 11.30 -14.40
CA THR A 222 -22.77 12.66 -14.30
C THR A 222 -22.90 13.13 -12.84
N ASN A 223 -22.08 12.56 -11.96
CA ASN A 223 -22.12 12.90 -10.55
C ASN A 223 -21.28 14.15 -10.29
N GLN A 224 -21.71 15.01 -9.36
CA GLN A 224 -20.94 16.19 -8.95
C GLN A 224 -19.50 15.85 -8.53
N PHE A 225 -19.24 14.59 -8.14
CA PHE A 225 -17.92 14.09 -7.79
C PHE A 225 -16.94 14.01 -8.96
N THR A 226 -17.41 13.87 -10.20
CA THR A 226 -16.50 13.77 -11.34
C THR A 226 -15.81 15.08 -11.67
N PHE A 227 -16.41 16.21 -11.28
CA PHE A 227 -15.75 17.52 -11.37
C PHE A 227 -14.45 17.55 -10.57
N PHE A 228 -14.37 16.88 -9.41
CA PHE A 228 -13.16 16.88 -8.57
C PHE A 228 -12.05 15.94 -9.03
N GLN A 229 -12.32 15.10 -10.04
CA GLN A 229 -11.34 14.18 -10.60
C GLN A 229 -10.55 14.80 -11.75
N ARG A 230 -11.09 15.87 -12.36
CA ARG A 230 -10.46 16.61 -13.47
C ARG A 230 -9.84 17.91 -12.98
N SER A 231 -8.84 18.39 -13.71
CA SER A 231 -8.34 19.75 -13.53
C SER A 231 -9.27 20.76 -14.23
N PRO A 232 -9.35 22.02 -13.75
CA PRO A 232 -10.06 23.09 -14.45
C PRO A 232 -9.64 23.24 -15.93
N GLU A 233 -8.34 23.11 -16.20
CA GLU A 233 -7.76 23.23 -17.54
C GLU A 233 -8.25 22.10 -18.46
N GLU A 234 -8.33 20.87 -17.95
CA GLU A 234 -8.88 19.73 -18.70
C GLU A 234 -10.35 19.97 -19.07
N ILE A 235 -11.15 20.51 -18.15
CA ILE A 235 -12.57 20.83 -18.40
C ILE A 235 -12.72 21.88 -19.51
N TRP A 236 -11.88 22.92 -19.50
CA TRP A 236 -11.90 23.94 -20.54
C TRP A 236 -11.40 23.43 -21.89
N ALA A 237 -10.35 22.60 -21.89
CA ALA A 237 -9.83 21.97 -23.11
C ALA A 237 -10.88 21.03 -23.74
N GLU A 238 -11.53 20.20 -22.92
CA GLU A 238 -12.63 19.32 -23.32
C GLU A 238 -13.80 20.13 -23.89
N TRP A 239 -14.16 21.23 -23.22
CA TRP A 239 -15.20 22.14 -23.70
C TRP A 239 -14.86 22.75 -25.07
N GLY A 240 -13.62 23.22 -25.26
CA GLY A 240 -13.17 23.77 -26.54
C GLY A 240 -13.33 22.79 -27.70
N GLN A 241 -12.95 21.52 -27.47
CA GLN A 241 -13.15 20.44 -28.46
C GLN A 241 -14.64 20.18 -28.74
N LEU A 242 -15.46 20.06 -27.70
CA LEU A 242 -16.90 19.82 -27.83
C LEU A 242 -17.62 20.98 -28.53
N ARG A 243 -17.23 22.22 -28.22
CA ARG A 243 -17.74 23.43 -28.87
C ARG A 243 -17.45 23.40 -30.37
N GLY A 244 -16.23 23.03 -30.76
CA GLY A 244 -15.85 22.86 -32.16
C GLY A 244 -16.65 21.77 -32.87
N LEU A 245 -16.77 20.58 -32.27
CA LEU A 245 -17.56 19.47 -32.81
C LEU A 245 -19.04 19.83 -32.96
N TYR A 246 -19.60 20.52 -31.97
CA TYR A 246 -20.99 20.98 -31.99
C TYR A 246 -21.23 22.01 -33.09
N ALA A 247 -20.31 22.96 -33.26
CA ALA A 247 -20.38 23.96 -34.31
C ALA A 247 -20.27 23.34 -35.70
N SER A 248 -19.35 22.38 -35.90
CA SER A 248 -19.19 21.65 -37.16
C SER A 248 -20.45 20.86 -37.52
N ALA A 249 -21.01 20.09 -36.58
CA ALA A 249 -22.26 19.36 -36.79
C ALA A 249 -23.46 20.29 -37.08
N ALA A 250 -23.46 21.50 -36.51
CA ALA A 250 -24.49 22.49 -36.77
C ALA A 250 -24.33 23.17 -38.15
N ALA A 251 -23.10 23.46 -38.57
CA ALA A 251 -22.80 24.00 -39.89
C ALA A 251 -23.15 22.99 -40.99
N ALA A 252 -22.85 21.70 -40.79
CA ALA A 252 -23.25 20.63 -41.70
C ALA A 252 -24.78 20.51 -41.88
N ALA A 253 -25.55 20.94 -40.87
CA ALA A 253 -27.02 21.02 -40.95
C ALA A 253 -27.54 22.37 -41.50
N GLY A 254 -26.66 23.23 -42.03
CA GLY A 254 -27.01 24.51 -42.63
C GLY A 254 -27.36 25.62 -41.62
N ARG A 255 -26.95 25.50 -40.36
CA ARG A 255 -27.15 26.59 -39.38
C ARG A 255 -26.08 27.66 -39.55
N ASP A 256 -26.50 28.91 -39.33
CA ASP A 256 -25.57 30.04 -39.27
C ASP A 256 -24.61 29.89 -38.08
N GLY A 257 -23.31 29.84 -38.38
CA GLY A 257 -22.25 29.71 -37.40
C GLY A 257 -22.16 30.91 -36.46
N ALA A 258 -22.46 32.12 -36.93
CA ALA A 258 -22.37 33.33 -36.11
C ALA A 258 -23.45 33.34 -35.02
N GLN A 259 -24.71 33.06 -35.39
CA GLN A 259 -25.81 32.91 -34.44
C GLN A 259 -25.55 31.78 -33.44
N LEU A 260 -24.97 30.67 -33.90
CA LEU A 260 -24.64 29.56 -33.02
C LEU A 260 -23.55 29.93 -32.02
N ALA A 261 -22.48 30.59 -32.46
CA ALA A 261 -21.40 31.04 -31.60
C ALA A 261 -21.93 32.00 -30.52
N ALA A 262 -22.69 33.03 -30.91
CA ALA A 262 -23.30 33.97 -29.97
C ALA A 262 -24.22 33.27 -28.95
N LYS A 263 -24.96 32.25 -29.38
CA LYS A 263 -25.79 31.43 -28.49
C LYS A 263 -24.96 30.60 -27.50
N LEU A 264 -23.80 30.10 -27.90
CA LEU A 264 -22.89 29.36 -27.01
C LEU A 264 -22.19 30.31 -26.04
N ASP A 265 -21.77 31.49 -26.48
CA ASP A 265 -21.17 32.49 -25.61
C ASP A 265 -22.16 32.98 -24.55
N ALA A 266 -23.42 33.25 -24.95
CA ALA A 266 -24.48 33.60 -24.01
C ALA A 266 -24.72 32.51 -22.96
N LEU A 267 -24.48 31.24 -23.30
CA LEU A 267 -24.62 30.15 -22.36
C LEU A 267 -23.48 30.01 -21.39
N GLU A 268 -22.27 30.13 -21.90
CA GLU A 268 -21.07 30.11 -21.10
C GLU A 268 -21.14 31.27 -20.09
N GLY A 269 -21.54 32.46 -20.54
CA GLY A 269 -21.78 33.60 -19.67
C GLY A 269 -22.84 33.33 -18.59
N ALA A 270 -23.97 32.71 -18.96
CA ALA A 270 -25.02 32.36 -17.99
C ALA A 270 -24.59 31.28 -16.98
N ALA A 271 -23.68 30.38 -17.37
CA ALA A 271 -23.16 29.32 -16.51
C ALA A 271 -21.92 29.75 -15.70
N HIS A 272 -21.32 30.89 -16.03
CA HIS A 272 -20.03 31.33 -15.49
C HIS A 272 -20.01 31.38 -13.95
N ALA A 273 -20.99 32.03 -13.33
CA ALA A 273 -21.06 32.11 -11.85
C ALA A 273 -21.12 30.73 -11.17
N ARG A 274 -21.81 29.77 -11.79
CA ARG A 274 -21.86 28.38 -11.29
C ARG A 274 -20.50 27.69 -11.46
N LEU A 275 -19.84 27.91 -12.59
CA LEU A 275 -18.52 27.33 -12.85
C LEU A 275 -17.49 27.88 -11.85
N GLU A 276 -17.46 29.18 -11.59
CA GLU A 276 -16.64 29.81 -10.55
C GLU A 276 -16.88 29.19 -9.17
N GLY A 277 -18.14 28.95 -8.81
CA GLY A 277 -18.48 28.24 -7.57
C GLY A 277 -17.93 26.82 -7.50
N LEU A 278 -17.96 26.08 -8.62
CA LEU A 278 -17.36 24.75 -8.72
C LEU A 278 -15.83 24.80 -8.63
N LEU A 279 -15.19 25.78 -9.27
CA LEU A 279 -13.75 26.01 -9.20
C LEU A 279 -13.29 26.33 -7.77
N ALA A 280 -14.00 27.22 -7.07
CA ALA A 280 -13.74 27.53 -5.67
C ALA A 280 -13.90 26.29 -4.77
N LEU A 281 -14.88 25.43 -5.04
CA LEU A 281 -15.06 24.17 -4.32
C LEU A 281 -13.94 23.16 -4.63
N TRP A 282 -13.49 23.09 -5.88
CA TRP A 282 -12.36 22.26 -6.28
C TRP A 282 -11.07 22.69 -5.60
N ASN A 283 -10.77 23.99 -5.59
CA ASN A 283 -9.59 24.55 -4.90
C ASN A 283 -9.60 24.19 -3.41
N ARG A 284 -10.75 24.36 -2.72
CA ARG A 284 -10.91 23.96 -1.31
C ARG A 284 -10.65 22.47 -1.10
N ASN A 285 -11.20 21.62 -1.97
CA ASN A 285 -10.99 20.18 -1.88
C ASN A 285 -9.52 19.78 -2.14
N GLN A 286 -8.82 20.44 -3.06
CA GLN A 286 -7.40 20.19 -3.31
C GLN A 286 -6.55 20.62 -2.11
N MET A 287 -6.78 21.81 -1.56
CA MET A 287 -6.08 22.28 -0.36
C MET A 287 -6.29 21.30 0.80
N ALA A 288 -7.53 20.88 1.06
CA ALA A 288 -7.83 19.92 2.12
C ALA A 288 -7.21 18.53 1.87
N ARG A 289 -7.06 18.11 0.60
CA ARG A 289 -6.36 16.86 0.25
C ARG A 289 -4.86 16.98 0.50
N GLU A 290 -4.27 18.11 0.15
CA GLU A 290 -2.85 18.38 0.35
C GLU A 290 -2.50 18.52 1.83
N GLU A 291 -3.30 19.24 2.61
CA GLU A 291 -3.17 19.35 4.06
C GLU A 291 -3.23 17.96 4.74
N ARG A 292 -4.15 17.09 4.31
CA ARG A 292 -4.21 15.70 4.79
C ARG A 292 -2.94 14.91 4.46
N ARG A 293 -2.36 15.09 3.26
CA ARG A 293 -1.08 14.46 2.88
C ARG A 293 0.07 14.98 3.73
N GLN A 294 0.15 16.29 3.93
CA GLN A 294 1.17 16.93 4.76
C GLN A 294 1.09 16.44 6.21
N HIS A 295 -0.11 16.40 6.79
CA HIS A 295 -0.30 15.82 8.12
C HIS A 295 0.07 14.34 8.19
N ALA A 296 -0.29 13.54 7.18
CA ALA A 296 0.11 12.14 7.13
C ALA A 296 1.64 11.98 7.07
N ALA A 297 2.33 12.78 6.25
CA ALA A 297 3.78 12.80 6.17
C ALA A 297 4.43 13.22 7.49
N GLN A 298 3.94 14.28 8.14
CA GLN A 298 4.40 14.71 9.46
C GLN A 298 4.21 13.63 10.53
N ARG A 299 3.08 12.91 10.51
CA ARG A 299 2.85 11.78 11.43
C ARG A 299 3.84 10.64 11.20
N LEU A 300 4.15 10.32 9.94
CA LEU A 300 5.17 9.31 9.61
C LEU A 300 6.56 9.75 10.07
N GLN A 301 6.93 11.01 9.86
CA GLN A 301 8.20 11.55 10.32
C GLN A 301 8.33 11.50 11.85
N ARG A 302 7.29 11.90 12.60
CA ARG A 302 7.27 11.78 14.06
C ARG A 302 7.41 10.32 14.52
N ARG A 303 6.74 9.39 13.83
CA ARG A 303 6.86 7.95 14.11
C ARG A 303 8.29 7.46 13.86
N HIS A 304 8.93 7.90 12.78
CA HIS A 304 10.33 7.58 12.48
C HIS A 304 11.27 8.07 13.59
N GLN A 305 11.16 9.34 13.97
CA GLN A 305 11.95 9.94 15.05
C GLN A 305 11.78 9.19 16.38
N LEU A 306 10.56 8.75 16.70
CA LEU A 306 10.31 7.94 17.89
C LEU A 306 10.98 6.57 17.83
N LEU A 307 10.97 5.92 16.66
CA LEU A 307 11.65 4.65 16.45
C LEU A 307 13.18 4.80 16.53
N GLU A 308 13.74 5.87 15.96
CA GLU A 308 15.16 6.20 16.07
C GLU A 308 15.56 6.46 17.52
N ARG A 309 14.80 7.27 18.26
CA ARG A 309 15.04 7.50 19.70
C ARG A 309 15.00 6.19 20.49
N ARG A 310 14.05 5.31 20.20
CA ARG A 310 13.97 3.99 20.83
C ARG A 310 15.15 3.10 20.45
N ARG A 311 15.63 3.18 19.21
CA ARG A 311 16.81 2.46 18.75
C ARG A 311 18.07 2.94 19.47
N MET A 312 18.31 4.25 19.50
CA MET A 312 19.46 4.83 20.22
C MET A 312 19.43 4.47 21.70
N ALA A 313 18.27 4.61 22.36
CA ALA A 313 18.13 4.23 23.77
C ALA A 313 18.43 2.73 24.03
N ARG A 314 18.10 1.85 23.08
CA ARG A 314 18.46 0.43 23.17
C ARG A 314 19.95 0.22 22.96
N GLU A 315 20.56 0.90 22.00
CA GLU A 315 22.00 0.84 21.74
C GLU A 315 22.79 1.34 22.96
N ASP A 316 22.39 2.46 23.56
CA ASP A 316 22.96 2.99 24.82
C ASP A 316 22.81 2.01 25.98
N HIS A 317 21.61 1.42 26.13
CA HIS A 317 21.38 0.41 27.17
C HIS A 317 22.26 -0.82 27.00
N LEU A 318 22.44 -1.30 25.76
CA LEU A 318 23.33 -2.42 25.44
C LEU A 318 24.79 -2.06 25.68
N ALA A 319 25.22 -0.84 25.32
CA ALA A 319 26.57 -0.34 25.58
C ALA A 319 26.86 -0.31 27.10
N HIS A 320 25.95 0.26 27.88
CA HIS A 320 26.05 0.27 29.34
C HIS A 320 26.07 -1.16 29.94
N CYS A 321 25.24 -2.07 29.41
CA CYS A 321 25.27 -3.48 29.84
C CYS A 321 26.61 -4.15 29.53
N ARG A 322 27.22 -3.87 28.36
CA ARG A 322 28.54 -4.37 27.99
C ARG A 322 29.59 -3.86 28.97
N GLU A 323 29.66 -2.56 29.22
CA GLU A 323 30.61 -1.96 30.17
C GLU A 323 30.48 -2.54 31.58
N SER A 324 29.23 -2.67 32.08
CA SER A 324 28.97 -3.30 33.38
C SER A 324 29.39 -4.77 33.41
N SER A 325 29.16 -5.50 32.32
CA SER A 325 29.55 -6.90 32.20
C SER A 325 31.06 -7.09 32.17
N PHE A 326 31.80 -6.20 31.48
CA PHE A 326 33.26 -6.18 31.48
C PHE A 326 33.81 -5.96 32.88
N GLY A 327 33.30 -4.96 33.61
CA GLY A 327 33.72 -4.72 35.00
C GLY A 327 33.40 -5.90 35.93
N LYS A 328 32.30 -6.64 35.70
CA LYS A 328 31.99 -7.87 36.44
C LYS A 328 32.90 -9.03 36.06
N ALA A 329 33.21 -9.20 34.78
CA ALA A 329 34.11 -10.24 34.28
C ALA A 329 35.53 -10.03 34.81
N GLU A 330 36.03 -8.79 34.79
CA GLU A 330 37.31 -8.40 35.38
C GLU A 330 37.34 -8.69 36.89
N LYS A 331 36.30 -8.28 37.63
CA LYS A 331 36.17 -8.62 39.06
C LYS A 331 36.13 -10.13 39.31
N ARG A 332 35.48 -10.92 38.45
CA ARG A 332 35.47 -12.40 38.53
C ARG A 332 36.86 -12.97 38.25
N SER A 333 37.56 -12.46 37.24
CA SER A 333 38.95 -12.81 36.93
C SER A 333 39.87 -12.56 38.12
N LEU A 334 39.82 -11.36 38.72
CA LEU A 334 40.58 -11.01 39.91
C LEU A 334 40.25 -11.91 41.12
N ARG A 335 38.98 -12.29 41.30
CA ARG A 335 38.58 -13.25 42.36
C ARG A 335 39.13 -14.64 42.10
N ALA A 336 39.09 -15.11 40.86
CA ALA A 336 39.65 -16.39 40.45
C ALA A 336 41.17 -16.41 40.66
N GLU A 337 41.87 -15.35 40.26
CA GLU A 337 43.31 -15.18 40.47
C GLU A 337 43.67 -15.23 41.97
N ARG A 338 42.94 -14.50 42.83
CA ARG A 338 43.12 -14.56 44.29
C ARG A 338 42.85 -15.94 44.87
N ARG A 339 41.90 -16.70 44.30
CA ARG A 339 41.62 -18.08 44.72
C ARG A 339 42.77 -19.01 44.31
N LEU A 340 43.25 -18.90 43.08
CA LEU A 340 44.40 -19.66 42.58
C LEU A 340 45.64 -19.39 43.43
N ARG A 341 45.95 -18.12 43.73
CA ARG A 341 47.07 -17.77 44.62
C ARG A 341 46.94 -18.44 46.00
N ARG A 342 45.75 -18.43 46.60
CA ARG A 342 45.51 -19.09 47.89
C ARG A 342 45.70 -20.61 47.81
N LEU A 343 45.23 -21.24 46.74
CA LEU A 343 45.41 -22.67 46.53
C LEU A 343 46.88 -23.03 46.32
N LEU A 344 47.65 -22.24 45.58
CA LEU A 344 49.09 -22.44 45.41
C LEU A 344 49.84 -22.32 46.74
N VAL A 345 49.49 -21.35 47.58
CA VAL A 345 50.07 -21.23 48.93
C VAL A 345 49.73 -22.45 49.79
N ALA A 346 48.45 -22.86 49.82
CA ALA A 346 48.01 -24.03 50.58
C ALA A 346 48.67 -25.34 50.08
N TRP A 347 48.86 -25.49 48.77
CA TRP A 347 49.58 -26.61 48.17
C TRP A 347 51.04 -26.60 48.61
N ALA A 348 51.73 -25.47 48.50
CA ALA A 348 53.13 -25.35 48.93
C ALA A 348 53.28 -25.68 50.43
N GLU A 349 52.33 -25.29 51.27
CA GLU A 349 52.29 -25.70 52.67
C GLU A 349 52.07 -27.21 52.82
N HIS A 350 51.18 -27.80 52.04
CA HIS A 350 50.93 -29.25 52.05
C HIS A 350 52.19 -30.03 51.66
N GLU A 351 52.90 -29.62 50.62
CA GLU A 351 54.19 -30.20 50.23
C GLU A 351 55.24 -30.07 51.32
N ARG A 352 55.32 -28.90 51.98
CA ARG A 352 56.20 -28.72 53.15
C ARG A 352 55.83 -29.66 54.30
N ARG A 353 54.53 -29.93 54.52
CA ARG A 353 54.08 -30.92 55.52
C ARG A 353 54.45 -32.34 55.11
N GLN A 354 54.23 -32.72 53.85
CA GLN A 354 54.60 -34.05 53.34
C GLN A 354 56.11 -34.28 53.42
N THR A 355 56.92 -33.33 52.97
CA THR A 355 58.39 -33.42 53.06
C THR A 355 58.85 -33.49 54.51
N ARG A 356 58.21 -32.77 55.44
CA ARG A 356 58.48 -32.89 56.88
C ARG A 356 58.09 -34.28 57.41
N GLN A 357 56.95 -34.83 57.03
CA GLN A 357 56.53 -36.18 57.41
C GLN A 357 57.49 -37.25 56.89
N ALA A 358 57.85 -37.19 55.61
CA ALA A 358 58.83 -38.09 55.00
C ALA A 358 60.18 -38.02 55.74
N ARG A 359 60.66 -36.82 56.09
CA ARG A 359 61.88 -36.65 56.91
C ARG A 359 61.75 -37.25 58.31
N LEU A 360 60.58 -37.12 58.95
CA LEU A 360 60.33 -37.72 60.26
C LEU A 360 60.29 -39.25 60.18
N GLU A 361 59.69 -39.81 59.12
CA GLU A 361 59.68 -41.25 58.88
C GLU A 361 61.07 -41.80 58.58
N GLN A 362 61.84 -41.13 57.73
CA GLN A 362 63.25 -41.44 57.49
C GLN A 362 64.08 -41.36 58.79
N ALA A 363 63.84 -40.36 59.63
CA ALA A 363 64.50 -40.26 60.93
C ALA A 363 64.10 -41.40 61.87
N LYS A 364 62.82 -41.80 61.88
CA LYS A 364 62.33 -42.95 62.67
C LYS A 364 62.92 -44.27 62.19
N SER A 365 62.97 -44.52 60.88
CA SER A 365 63.59 -45.73 60.31
C SER A 365 65.09 -45.76 60.58
N ALA A 366 65.78 -44.62 60.46
CA ALA A 366 67.19 -44.50 60.84
C ALA A 366 67.42 -44.77 62.32
N ARG A 367 66.54 -44.30 63.22
CA ARG A 367 66.58 -44.64 64.66
C ARG A 367 66.39 -46.13 64.89
N ARG A 368 65.38 -46.76 64.29
CA ARG A 368 65.16 -48.21 64.38
C ARG A 368 66.38 -49.00 63.91
N CYS A 369 66.97 -48.64 62.77
CA CYS A 369 68.18 -49.29 62.28
C CYS A 369 69.37 -49.10 63.25
N ARG A 370 69.53 -47.92 63.86
CA ARG A 370 70.56 -47.69 64.89
C ARG A 370 70.31 -48.54 66.14
N ASP A 371 69.07 -48.63 66.59
CA ASP A 371 68.69 -49.41 67.77
C ASP A 371 68.83 -50.91 67.52
N GLU A 372 68.46 -51.41 66.33
CA GLU A 372 68.72 -52.78 65.89
C GLU A 372 70.22 -53.08 65.83
N ARG A 373 71.03 -52.19 65.25
CA ARG A 373 72.50 -52.33 65.26
C ARG A 373 73.06 -52.36 66.68
N ARG A 374 72.53 -51.53 67.59
CA ARG A 374 72.92 -51.54 69.01
C ARG A 374 72.51 -52.84 69.69
N ALA A 375 71.30 -53.33 69.44
CA ALA A 375 70.80 -54.59 69.97
C ALA A 375 71.62 -55.79 69.46
N GLN A 376 71.94 -55.83 68.16
CA GLN A 376 72.83 -56.82 67.56
C GLN A 376 74.22 -56.77 68.18
N ALA A 377 74.82 -55.57 68.32
CA ALA A 377 76.11 -55.42 68.98
C ALA A 377 76.09 -55.86 70.45
N GLN A 378 75.01 -55.61 71.19
CA GLN A 378 74.84 -56.09 72.56
C GLN A 378 74.68 -57.61 72.61
N ALA A 379 73.91 -58.20 71.70
CA ALA A 379 73.76 -59.64 71.58
C ALA A 379 75.10 -60.32 71.25
N GLU A 380 75.88 -59.75 70.33
CA GLU A 380 77.23 -60.22 70.02
C GLU A 380 78.17 -60.08 71.22
N ARG A 381 78.12 -58.97 71.95
CA ARG A 381 78.89 -58.80 73.20
C ARG A 381 78.52 -59.86 74.23
N ARG A 382 77.24 -60.14 74.42
CA ARG A 382 76.75 -61.22 75.30
C ARG A 382 77.23 -62.58 74.83
N ARG A 383 77.18 -62.87 73.52
CA ARG A 383 77.69 -64.12 72.94
C ARG A 383 79.20 -64.26 73.15
N ARG A 384 79.98 -63.20 72.88
CA ARG A 384 81.43 -63.17 73.15
C ARG A 384 81.74 -63.32 74.64
N ALA A 385 80.94 -62.73 75.53
CA ALA A 385 81.08 -62.88 76.97
C ALA A 385 80.79 -64.33 77.42
N ARG A 386 79.73 -64.96 76.89
CA ARG A 386 79.45 -66.39 77.12
C ARG A 386 80.60 -67.27 76.64
N LEU A 387 81.07 -67.08 75.40
CA LEU A 387 82.23 -67.82 74.87
C LEU A 387 83.50 -67.60 75.71
N ARG A 388 83.70 -66.40 76.26
CA ARG A 388 84.81 -66.12 77.19
C ARG A 388 84.61 -66.79 78.55
N ALA A 389 83.38 -66.84 79.07
CA ALA A 389 83.04 -67.54 80.30
C ALA A 389 83.23 -69.05 80.13
N GLU A 390 82.72 -69.64 79.06
CA GLU A 390 82.94 -71.04 78.67
C GLU A 390 84.43 -71.32 78.49
N ARG A 391 85.18 -70.45 77.79
CA ARG A 391 86.65 -70.59 77.72
C ARG A 391 87.32 -70.52 79.08
N ARG A 392 86.86 -69.65 80.00
CA ARG A 392 87.37 -69.56 81.37
C ARG A 392 87.03 -70.80 82.20
N GLU A 393 85.83 -71.36 82.04
CA GLU A 393 85.43 -72.62 82.68
C GLU A 393 86.24 -73.79 82.13
N ARG A 394 86.43 -73.86 80.81
CA ARG A 394 87.30 -74.84 80.15
C ARG A 394 88.75 -74.70 80.61
N TRP A 395 89.24 -73.46 80.76
CA TRP A 395 90.56 -73.17 81.35
C TRP A 395 90.64 -73.57 82.83
N ARG A 396 89.59 -73.34 83.63
CA ARG A 396 89.54 -73.78 85.04
C ARG A 396 89.50 -75.31 85.15
N TRP A 397 88.81 -75.99 84.23
CA TRP A 397 88.80 -77.44 84.14
C TRP A 397 90.19 -77.99 83.78
N LEU A 398 90.87 -77.36 82.81
CA LEU A 398 92.27 -77.65 82.44
C LEU A 398 93.31 -77.27 83.52
N ARG A 399 92.93 -76.48 84.54
CA ARG A 399 93.79 -76.05 85.66
C ARG A 399 93.37 -76.61 87.02
N ARG A 400 92.51 -77.64 87.07
CA ARG A 400 92.37 -78.42 88.29
C ARG A 400 93.68 -79.17 88.52
N ALA A 401 94.39 -78.80 89.59
CA ALA A 401 95.67 -79.38 90.00
C ALA A 401 95.52 -80.72 90.75
N ASP A 402 94.31 -81.30 90.79
CA ASP A 402 93.98 -82.55 91.47
C ASP A 402 93.37 -83.57 90.47
N LEU A 403 94.02 -83.76 89.32
CA LEU A 403 93.74 -84.87 88.40
C LEU A 403 94.90 -85.86 88.50
N THR A 404 94.75 -86.78 89.46
CA THR A 404 95.55 -87.98 89.66
C THR A 404 95.47 -88.89 88.42
N THR A 405 96.60 -89.47 88.04
CA THR A 405 96.85 -90.26 86.82
C THR A 405 95.99 -91.54 86.65
N GLU A 406 95.11 -91.88 87.59
CA GLU A 406 94.26 -93.08 87.52
C GLU A 406 92.85 -92.84 86.92
N GLU A 407 92.37 -91.60 86.76
CA GLU A 407 91.04 -91.32 86.14
C GLU A 407 91.10 -90.99 84.63
N MET A 408 92.29 -90.92 84.02
CA MET A 408 92.45 -90.73 82.55
C MET A 408 92.51 -92.04 81.74
N LEU A 409 92.32 -93.21 82.36
CA LEU A 409 92.40 -94.52 81.70
C LEU A 409 91.21 -95.44 82.01
N GLY A 410 89.98 -94.92 81.93
CA GLY A 410 88.77 -95.73 82.07
C GLY A 410 87.60 -95.19 81.24
N GLY A 411 87.60 -95.44 79.93
CA GLY A 411 86.46 -95.23 79.03
C GLY A 411 86.76 -94.43 77.79
#